data_AF-A0A2Z7CQC8-F1
#
_entry.id   AF-A0A2Z7CQC8-F1
#
_cell.length_a   1.000
_cell.length_b   1.000
_cell.length_c   1.000
_cell.angle_alpha   90.00
_cell.angle_beta   90.00
_cell.angle_gamma   90.00
#
_symmetry.space_group_name_H-M   'P 1'
#
loop_
_entity.id
_entity.type
_entity.pdbx_description
1 polymer ?
#
loop_
_entity_poly.entity_id
_entity_poly.type
_entity_poly.pdbx_seq_one_letter_code
_entity_poly.pdbx_strand_id
1 'polypeptide(L)'
;MQDFSARLVCIQQDVMNLTTAVMQRSILRLFCLWQKKELKKANKVVAIGECGLDYDRLHFCRPEIQKKYFEKQFHLAYATKLPMFLHMRAAAEDFCVILEQNKHRFCSGVAHSFTGSAEDRDRLLSFDNLFLGVNGCSLKTTENLNVVKGIPLERMMIETDSPYCDIKTTHAGINFVKSLWTSKKKEKYDPECVVKGRNEPCLVRQVLEVVAGVKGGLDIGRVSKTLYNNTCRVFFPQDLDSVADALLSGGPSSSID
;
A
#
# COMPACT_ATOMS: atom_id res chain seq x y z
N MET A 1 -18.34 0.72 11.45
CA MET A 1 -17.17 0.84 10.56
C MET A 1 -16.00 1.20 11.45
N GLN A 2 -15.21 0.22 11.88
CA GLN A 2 -14.06 0.50 12.76
C GLN A 2 -13.05 1.37 12.00
N ASP A 3 -12.46 2.31 12.72
CA ASP A 3 -11.59 3.37 12.25
C ASP A 3 -10.43 2.81 11.39
N PHE A 4 -10.48 3.06 10.08
CA PHE A 4 -9.53 2.57 9.06
C PHE A 4 -8.23 3.40 8.99
N SER A 5 -8.06 4.38 9.86
CA SER A 5 -6.96 5.35 9.79
C SER A 5 -5.83 4.99 10.76
N ALA A 6 -4.62 4.83 10.21
CA ALA A 6 -3.33 4.97 10.91
C ALA A 6 -2.77 3.80 11.75
N ARG A 7 -2.60 2.60 11.17
CA ARG A 7 -1.72 1.56 11.76
C ARG A 7 -0.50 1.16 10.94
N LEU A 8 -0.36 1.65 9.70
CA LEU A 8 0.82 1.36 8.89
C LEU A 8 1.92 2.39 9.19
N VAL A 9 2.83 2.06 10.11
CA VAL A 9 4.11 2.77 10.22
C VAL A 9 5.15 1.88 9.56
N CYS A 10 5.59 2.27 8.37
CA CYS A 10 6.69 1.61 7.68
C CYS A 10 8.02 2.24 8.12
N ILE A 11 9.11 1.46 8.09
CA ILE A 11 10.45 2.03 8.23
C ILE A 11 10.83 2.76 6.95
N GLN A 12 10.36 4.00 6.81
CA GLN A 12 10.62 4.81 5.62
C GLN A 12 12.11 5.15 5.58
N GLN A 13 12.84 4.53 4.66
CA GLN A 13 14.15 5.00 4.26
C GLN A 13 13.95 5.89 3.04
N ASP A 14 13.75 7.18 3.28
CA ASP A 14 13.70 8.22 2.25
C ASP A 14 15.06 8.37 1.57
N VAL A 15 15.45 7.39 0.76
CA VAL A 15 16.56 7.54 -0.18
C VAL A 15 16.14 8.50 -1.30
N MET A 16 14.84 8.70 -1.52
CA MET A 16 14.29 9.54 -2.59
C MET A 16 14.19 11.04 -2.21
N ASN A 17 14.11 11.40 -0.93
CA ASN A 17 14.06 12.80 -0.47
C ASN A 17 15.36 13.31 0.17
N LEU A 18 16.36 12.45 0.38
CA LEU A 18 17.65 12.87 0.95
C LEU A 18 18.65 13.22 -0.16
N THR A 19 18.59 14.48 -0.60
CA THR A 19 19.72 15.14 -1.26
C THR A 19 20.96 15.05 -0.37
N THR A 20 21.97 14.32 -0.86
CA THR A 20 23.41 14.48 -0.54
C THR A 20 23.80 14.69 0.93
N ALA A 21 24.18 13.60 1.63
CA ALA A 21 25.41 13.53 2.42
C ALA A 21 25.63 12.11 2.97
N VAL A 22 26.64 11.41 2.43
CA VAL A 22 27.43 10.37 3.12
C VAL A 22 26.65 9.34 3.95
N MET A 23 25.97 8.39 3.30
CA MET A 23 25.60 7.14 3.98
C MET A 23 26.84 6.22 4.07
N GLN A 24 27.78 6.58 4.94
CA GLN A 24 28.94 5.75 5.29
C GLN A 24 28.45 4.40 5.85
N ARG A 25 29.13 3.30 5.51
CA ARG A 25 28.79 1.92 5.91
C ARG A 25 28.54 1.74 7.42
N SER A 26 29.10 2.63 8.24
CA SER A 26 28.96 2.69 9.70
C SER A 26 27.57 3.18 10.14
N ILE A 27 26.97 4.15 9.44
CA ILE A 27 25.66 4.73 9.76
C ILE A 27 24.55 3.73 9.44
N LEU A 28 24.64 2.98 8.33
CA LEU A 28 23.64 1.94 8.03
C LEU A 28 23.64 0.83 9.09
N ARG A 29 24.81 0.42 9.62
CA ARG A 29 24.89 -0.54 10.72
C ARG A 29 24.36 0.03 12.03
N LEU A 30 24.73 1.26 12.39
CA LEU A 30 24.23 1.93 13.58
C LEU A 30 22.71 2.18 13.51
N PHE A 31 22.18 2.53 12.33
CA PHE A 31 20.75 2.68 12.08
C PHE A 31 20.01 1.35 12.10
N CYS A 32 20.56 0.28 11.50
CA CYS A 32 20.00 -1.08 11.61
C CYS A 32 19.99 -1.58 13.05
N LEU A 33 21.04 -1.30 13.83
CA LEU A 33 21.14 -1.69 15.25
C LEU A 33 20.21 -0.86 16.13
N TRP A 34 20.10 0.45 15.87
CA TRP A 34 19.15 1.35 16.53
C TRP A 34 17.70 0.93 16.22
N GLN A 35 17.39 0.65 14.94
CA GLN A 35 16.10 0.13 14.52
C GLN A 35 15.80 -1.21 15.18
N LYS A 36 16.71 -2.19 15.18
CA LYS A 36 16.48 -3.47 15.89
C LYS A 36 16.20 -3.28 17.38
N LYS A 37 16.79 -2.25 18.01
CA LYS A 37 16.60 -1.94 19.43
C LYS A 37 15.27 -1.22 19.71
N GLU A 38 14.84 -0.33 18.82
CA GLU A 38 13.59 0.43 18.95
C GLU A 38 12.37 -0.32 18.40
N LEU A 39 12.52 -1.18 17.38
CA LEU A 39 11.51 -2.11 16.88
C LEU A 39 11.07 -3.11 17.96
N LYS A 40 11.99 -3.53 18.83
CA LYS A 40 11.67 -4.36 20.00
C LYS A 40 10.81 -3.63 21.05
N LYS A 41 10.77 -2.29 21.03
CA LYS A 41 10.00 -1.47 21.98
C LYS A 41 8.68 -0.96 21.40
N ALA A 42 8.54 -0.93 20.07
CA ALA A 42 7.37 -0.40 19.41
C ALA A 42 6.73 -1.45 18.52
N ASN A 43 5.62 -2.02 19.01
CA ASN A 43 4.70 -2.90 18.26
C ASN A 43 3.93 -2.15 17.14
N LYS A 44 4.55 -1.10 16.57
CA LYS A 44 3.95 -0.14 15.64
C LYS A 44 4.50 -0.31 14.21
N VAL A 45 5.68 -0.90 14.07
CA VAL A 45 6.31 -1.09 12.76
C VAL A 45 5.90 -2.42 12.16
N VAL A 46 5.29 -2.38 10.99
CA VAL A 46 4.70 -3.56 10.34
C VAL A 46 5.27 -3.88 8.97
N ALA A 47 6.15 -3.02 8.42
CA ALA A 47 6.75 -3.23 7.11
C ALA A 47 8.12 -2.53 6.95
N ILE A 48 8.93 -3.03 6.02
CA ILE A 48 10.12 -2.36 5.49
C ILE A 48 9.73 -1.55 4.26
N GLY A 49 10.01 -0.25 4.26
CA GLY A 49 9.68 0.65 3.15
C GLY A 49 9.14 1.99 3.66
N GLU A 50 8.76 2.92 2.82
CA GLU A 50 8.69 2.82 1.36
C GLU A 50 10.07 2.68 0.71
N CYS A 51 10.22 1.71 -0.20
CA CYS A 51 11.47 1.48 -0.92
C CYS A 51 11.25 0.90 -2.32
N GLY A 52 12.15 1.21 -3.26
CA GLY A 52 12.04 0.72 -4.64
C GLY A 52 12.69 1.66 -5.64
N LEU A 53 12.08 1.81 -6.82
CA LEU A 53 12.62 2.57 -7.95
C LEU A 53 11.59 3.56 -8.51
N ASP A 54 12.00 4.81 -8.72
CA ASP A 54 11.20 5.86 -9.38
C ASP A 54 12.03 6.53 -10.49
N TYR A 55 11.78 6.13 -11.73
CA TYR A 55 12.48 6.66 -12.90
C TYR A 55 11.87 7.95 -13.46
N ASP A 56 10.73 8.41 -12.90
CA ASP A 56 10.23 9.77 -13.16
C ASP A 56 10.89 10.81 -12.24
N ARG A 57 11.77 10.38 -11.33
CA ARG A 57 12.41 11.21 -10.30
C ARG A 57 13.94 11.14 -10.32
N LEU A 58 14.53 10.91 -11.49
CA LEU A 58 15.99 10.82 -11.65
C LEU A 58 16.76 12.10 -11.30
N HIS A 59 16.08 13.25 -11.27
CA HIS A 59 16.65 14.52 -10.81
C HIS A 59 16.95 14.53 -9.30
N PHE A 60 16.30 13.68 -8.50
CA PHE A 60 16.61 13.48 -7.08
C PHE A 60 17.70 12.42 -6.87
N CYS A 61 17.60 11.28 -7.58
CA CYS A 61 18.50 10.15 -7.38
C CYS A 61 18.70 9.37 -8.68
N ARG A 62 19.96 9.19 -9.10
CA ARG A 62 20.30 8.46 -10.34
C ARG A 62 19.96 6.97 -10.23
N PRO A 63 19.64 6.28 -11.35
CA PRO A 63 19.18 4.89 -11.34
C PRO A 63 20.11 3.93 -10.60
N GLU A 64 21.43 4.09 -10.75
CA GLU A 64 22.43 3.20 -10.16
C GLU A 64 22.41 3.26 -8.63
N ILE A 65 22.14 4.44 -8.08
CA ILE A 65 22.03 4.66 -6.64
C ILE A 65 20.71 4.11 -6.11
N GLN A 66 19.60 4.34 -6.83
CA GLN A 66 18.31 3.76 -6.47
C GLN A 66 18.40 2.23 -6.40
N LYS A 67 18.92 1.58 -7.45
CA LYS A 67 19.10 0.12 -7.50
C LYS A 67 19.95 -0.42 -6.35
N LYS A 68 21.11 0.19 -6.13
CA LYS A 68 22.05 -0.22 -5.07
C LYS A 68 21.43 -0.18 -3.68
N TYR A 69 20.61 0.83 -3.37
CA TYR A 69 20.00 0.96 -2.04
C TYR A 69 18.66 0.23 -1.93
N PHE A 70 17.92 0.05 -3.02
CA PHE A 70 16.77 -0.83 -3.05
C PHE A 70 17.18 -2.28 -2.71
N GLU A 71 18.20 -2.82 -3.40
CA GLU A 71 18.71 -4.17 -3.14
C GLU A 71 19.16 -4.36 -1.68
N LYS A 72 19.79 -3.35 -1.08
CA LYS A 72 20.23 -3.42 0.33
C LYS A 72 19.09 -3.53 1.33
N GLN A 73 17.89 -3.03 1.01
CA GLN A 73 16.75 -3.09 1.94
C GLN A 73 16.20 -4.50 2.10
N PHE A 74 16.47 -5.42 1.16
CA PHE A 74 16.16 -6.84 1.34
C PHE A 74 16.94 -7.49 2.49
N HIS A 75 18.12 -6.97 2.87
CA HIS A 75 18.80 -7.43 4.07
C HIS A 75 18.02 -7.12 5.35
N LEU A 76 17.31 -5.98 5.37
CA LEU A 76 16.43 -5.62 6.48
C LEU A 76 15.21 -6.53 6.51
N ALA A 77 14.52 -6.70 5.39
CA ALA A 77 13.37 -7.61 5.29
C ALA A 77 13.73 -9.03 5.74
N TYR A 78 14.90 -9.53 5.32
CA TYR A 78 15.36 -10.86 5.72
C TYR A 78 15.65 -10.97 7.22
N ALA A 79 16.23 -9.92 7.81
CA ALA A 79 16.62 -9.90 9.21
C ALA A 79 15.43 -9.65 10.16
N THR A 80 14.43 -8.88 9.75
CA THR A 80 13.25 -8.54 10.57
C THR A 80 12.07 -9.46 10.33
N LYS A 81 12.04 -10.18 9.19
CA LYS A 81 10.91 -10.98 8.72
C LYS A 81 9.62 -10.16 8.50
N LEU A 82 9.75 -8.84 8.43
CA LEU A 82 8.64 -7.95 8.10
C LEU A 82 8.38 -7.96 6.58
N PRO A 83 7.12 -7.82 6.15
CA PRO A 83 6.79 -7.63 4.74
C PRO A 83 7.35 -6.31 4.21
N MET A 84 7.38 -6.16 2.88
CA MET A 84 7.88 -4.96 2.22
C MET A 84 6.76 -4.08 1.65
N PHE A 85 6.90 -2.77 1.81
CA PHE A 85 6.05 -1.76 1.18
C PHE A 85 6.86 -1.09 0.06
N LEU A 86 6.54 -1.47 -1.18
CA LEU A 86 7.43 -1.29 -2.34
C LEU A 86 6.92 -0.22 -3.30
N HIS A 87 7.81 0.68 -3.72
CA HIS A 87 7.54 1.72 -4.70
C HIS A 87 8.06 1.32 -6.08
N MET A 88 7.24 1.46 -7.12
CA MET A 88 7.68 1.26 -8.49
C MET A 88 7.02 2.28 -9.42
N ARG A 89 7.84 3.06 -10.13
CA ARG A 89 7.38 3.96 -11.19
C ARG A 89 8.34 3.97 -12.37
N ALA A 90 7.82 3.69 -13.56
CA ALA A 90 8.57 3.66 -14.81
C ALA A 90 9.85 2.80 -14.77
N ALA A 91 9.89 1.79 -13.90
CA ALA A 91 11.09 1.03 -13.57
C ALA A 91 10.84 -0.48 -13.41
N ALA A 92 9.75 -1.00 -13.99
CA ALA A 92 9.27 -2.35 -13.73
C ALA A 92 10.30 -3.46 -14.06
N GLU A 93 11.09 -3.30 -15.13
CA GLU A 93 12.12 -4.26 -15.52
C GLU A 93 13.20 -4.42 -14.45
N ASP A 94 13.91 -3.34 -14.12
CA ASP A 94 14.96 -3.35 -13.09
C ASP A 94 14.39 -3.70 -11.70
N PHE A 95 13.16 -3.28 -11.42
CA PHE A 95 12.47 -3.61 -10.18
C PHE A 95 12.23 -5.13 -10.05
N CYS A 96 11.72 -5.78 -11.09
CA CYS A 96 11.48 -7.23 -11.11
C CYS A 96 12.78 -8.02 -11.07
N VAL A 97 13.85 -7.57 -11.75
CA VAL A 97 15.17 -8.20 -11.68
C VAL A 97 15.70 -8.22 -10.25
N ILE A 98 15.60 -7.09 -9.53
CA ILE A 98 16.06 -7.00 -8.14
C ILE A 98 15.18 -7.85 -7.21
N LEU A 99 13.86 -7.88 -7.42
CA LEU A 99 12.96 -8.75 -6.66
C LEU A 99 13.33 -10.23 -6.84
N GLU A 100 13.54 -10.68 -8.08
CA GLU A 100 13.88 -12.07 -8.37
C GLU A 100 15.21 -12.50 -7.73
N GLN A 101 16.23 -11.65 -7.82
CA GLN A 101 17.53 -11.88 -7.17
C GLN A 101 17.41 -12.00 -5.63
N ASN A 102 16.41 -11.35 -5.05
CA ASN A 102 16.17 -11.31 -3.60
C ASN A 102 14.92 -12.07 -3.15
N LYS A 103 14.33 -12.94 -3.98
CA LYS A 103 13.06 -13.63 -3.68
C LYS A 103 13.05 -14.43 -2.38
N HIS A 104 14.20 -14.93 -1.96
CA HIS A 104 14.38 -15.69 -0.72
C HIS A 104 14.61 -14.79 0.52
N ARG A 105 14.67 -13.47 0.33
CA ARG A 105 15.03 -12.49 1.37
C ARG A 105 13.87 -11.68 1.91
N PHE A 106 12.67 -11.85 1.36
CA PHE A 106 11.46 -11.23 1.89
C PHE A 106 10.32 -12.24 1.95
N CYS A 107 9.41 -12.08 2.92
CA CYS A 107 8.31 -13.01 3.12
C CYS A 107 7.10 -12.68 2.23
N SER A 108 6.74 -11.40 2.14
CA SER A 108 5.64 -10.88 1.34
C SER A 108 5.85 -9.39 1.09
N GLY A 109 5.14 -8.80 0.15
CA GLY A 109 5.12 -7.36 0.00
C GLY A 109 3.93 -6.84 -0.80
N VAL A 110 3.81 -5.53 -0.88
CA VAL A 110 2.87 -4.85 -1.78
C VAL A 110 3.65 -3.85 -2.63
N ALA A 111 3.47 -3.90 -3.95
CA ALA A 111 3.81 -2.79 -4.82
C ALA A 111 2.68 -1.76 -4.73
N HIS A 112 2.90 -0.75 -3.88
CA HIS A 112 1.89 0.26 -3.55
C HIS A 112 1.70 1.26 -4.69
N SER A 113 0.56 1.94 -4.72
CA SER A 113 0.23 2.99 -5.69
C SER A 113 0.49 2.54 -7.14
N PHE A 114 0.06 1.33 -7.49
CA PHE A 114 0.39 0.73 -8.78
C PHE A 114 -0.30 1.47 -9.93
N THR A 115 0.49 2.01 -10.86
CA THR A 115 0.01 2.71 -12.07
C THR A 115 0.67 2.17 -13.35
N GLY A 116 1.26 0.98 -13.30
CA GLY A 116 1.95 0.36 -14.45
C GLY A 116 1.00 -0.20 -15.50
N SER A 117 1.59 -0.81 -16.55
CA SER A 117 0.83 -1.43 -17.63
C SER A 117 0.26 -2.81 -17.24
N ALA A 118 -0.49 -3.44 -18.15
CA ALA A 118 -0.97 -4.81 -17.97
C ALA A 118 0.20 -5.82 -17.93
N GLU A 119 1.23 -5.58 -18.72
CA GLU A 119 2.45 -6.40 -18.76
C GLU A 119 3.22 -6.27 -17.44
N ASP A 120 3.35 -5.04 -16.91
CA ASP A 120 3.96 -4.82 -15.59
C ASP A 120 3.17 -5.52 -14.50
N ARG A 121 1.83 -5.43 -14.54
CA ARG A 121 0.94 -6.13 -13.60
C ARG A 121 1.23 -7.63 -13.62
N ASP A 122 1.25 -8.24 -14.80
CA ASP A 122 1.43 -9.69 -14.94
C ASP A 122 2.83 -10.13 -14.48
N ARG A 123 3.86 -9.33 -14.78
CA ARG A 123 5.22 -9.55 -14.26
C ARG A 123 5.26 -9.49 -12.74
N LEU A 124 4.66 -8.48 -12.11
CA LEU A 124 4.64 -8.37 -10.65
C LEU A 124 3.81 -9.49 -10.00
N LEU A 125 2.71 -9.89 -10.61
CA LEU A 125 1.86 -10.97 -10.07
C LEU A 125 2.46 -12.37 -10.23
N SER A 126 3.49 -12.54 -11.08
CA SER A 126 4.25 -13.79 -11.17
C SER A 126 5.01 -14.15 -9.88
N PHE A 127 5.26 -13.16 -9.00
CA PHE A 127 5.79 -13.40 -7.66
C PHE A 127 4.63 -13.77 -6.72
N ASP A 128 4.54 -15.02 -6.27
CA ASP A 128 3.40 -15.53 -5.47
C ASP A 128 3.11 -14.74 -4.19
N ASN A 129 4.12 -14.10 -3.62
CA ASN A 129 4.06 -13.36 -2.36
C ASN A 129 3.98 -11.83 -2.53
N LEU A 130 3.62 -11.33 -3.72
CA LEU A 130 3.50 -9.90 -3.99
C LEU A 130 2.05 -9.46 -4.22
N PHE A 131 1.64 -8.36 -3.61
CA PHE A 131 0.32 -7.75 -3.81
C PHE A 131 0.45 -6.45 -4.59
N LEU A 132 -0.64 -5.99 -5.20
CA LEU A 132 -0.71 -4.68 -5.86
C LEU A 132 -1.63 -3.75 -5.08
N GLY A 133 -1.11 -2.58 -4.70
CA GLY A 133 -1.85 -1.51 -4.04
C GLY A 133 -2.53 -0.60 -5.07
N VAL A 134 -3.80 -0.29 -4.84
CA VAL A 134 -4.64 0.53 -5.72
C VAL A 134 -5.12 1.75 -4.94
N ASN A 135 -4.91 2.94 -5.51
CA ASN A 135 -5.43 4.21 -4.98
C ASN A 135 -6.02 5.07 -6.11
N GLY A 136 -6.37 6.33 -5.83
CA GLY A 136 -6.95 7.20 -6.86
C GLY A 136 -5.99 7.54 -8.02
N CYS A 137 -4.67 7.40 -7.85
CA CYS A 137 -3.71 7.50 -8.96
C CYS A 137 -3.76 6.29 -9.90
N SER A 138 -4.09 5.11 -9.37
CA SER A 138 -4.34 3.87 -10.13
C SER A 138 -5.66 3.86 -10.91
N LEU A 139 -6.46 4.93 -10.84
CA LEU A 139 -7.85 4.97 -11.36
C LEU A 139 -8.11 6.17 -12.29
N LYS A 140 -7.05 6.81 -12.78
CA LYS A 140 -7.12 8.05 -13.57
C LYS A 140 -7.67 7.84 -14.97
N THR A 141 -7.18 6.83 -15.69
CA THR A 141 -7.52 6.62 -17.10
C THR A 141 -8.30 5.32 -17.30
N THR A 142 -9.00 5.20 -18.43
CA THR A 142 -9.67 3.96 -18.84
C THR A 142 -8.69 2.78 -18.91
N GLU A 143 -7.46 3.03 -19.37
CA GLU A 143 -6.39 2.05 -19.37
C GLU A 143 -6.05 1.58 -17.94
N ASN A 144 -5.91 2.51 -16.98
CA ASN A 144 -5.67 2.12 -15.59
C ASN A 144 -6.82 1.27 -15.04
N LEU A 145 -8.08 1.60 -15.36
CA LEU A 145 -9.23 0.78 -14.96
C LEU A 145 -9.17 -0.64 -15.56
N ASN A 146 -8.76 -0.78 -16.82
CA ASN A 146 -8.58 -2.08 -17.46
C ASN A 146 -7.46 -2.90 -16.79
N VAL A 147 -6.37 -2.25 -16.40
CA VAL A 147 -5.27 -2.89 -15.67
C VAL A 147 -5.78 -3.38 -14.29
N VAL A 148 -6.45 -2.51 -13.52
CA VAL A 148 -7.05 -2.84 -12.21
C VAL A 148 -8.09 -3.96 -12.32
N LYS A 149 -8.88 -3.98 -13.41
CA LYS A 149 -9.84 -5.06 -13.70
C LYS A 149 -9.14 -6.42 -13.78
N GLY A 150 -7.91 -6.48 -14.29
CA GLY A 150 -7.14 -7.72 -14.40
C GLY A 150 -6.45 -8.17 -13.10
N ILE A 151 -6.31 -7.32 -12.07
CA ILE A 151 -5.62 -7.69 -10.81
C ILE A 151 -6.53 -8.61 -9.97
N PRO A 152 -6.19 -9.87 -9.69
CA PRO A 152 -7.06 -10.73 -8.88
C PRO A 152 -7.35 -10.12 -7.49
N LEU A 153 -8.59 -10.25 -6.99
CA LEU A 153 -9.00 -9.57 -5.76
C LEU A 153 -8.19 -10.02 -4.54
N GLU A 154 -7.81 -11.29 -4.50
CA GLU A 154 -6.97 -11.94 -3.50
C GLU A 154 -5.50 -11.51 -3.56
N ARG A 155 -5.10 -10.74 -4.58
CA ARG A 155 -3.77 -10.16 -4.75
C ARG A 155 -3.79 -8.62 -4.77
N MET A 156 -4.92 -8.03 -4.38
CA MET A 156 -5.14 -6.57 -4.37
C MET A 156 -5.21 -6.03 -2.94
N MET A 157 -4.70 -4.82 -2.76
CA MET A 157 -4.93 -3.97 -1.59
C MET A 157 -5.41 -2.59 -2.05
N ILE A 158 -6.07 -1.83 -1.17
CA ILE A 158 -6.48 -0.44 -1.46
C ILE A 158 -5.89 0.51 -0.44
N GLU A 159 -5.58 1.72 -0.90
CA GLU A 159 -4.99 2.80 -0.10
C GLU A 159 -5.43 4.16 -0.66
N THR A 160 -5.13 5.24 0.06
CA THR A 160 -5.44 6.60 -0.41
C THR A 160 -4.23 7.35 -0.92
N ASP A 161 -3.04 7.06 -0.40
CA ASP A 161 -1.84 7.89 -0.56
C ASP A 161 -2.10 9.37 -0.15
N SER A 162 -2.98 9.57 0.84
CA SER A 162 -3.32 10.90 1.36
C SER A 162 -2.06 11.62 1.87
N PRO A 163 -1.87 12.91 1.54
CA PRO A 163 -2.87 13.86 1.03
C PRO A 163 -3.02 13.90 -0.50
N TYR A 164 -2.36 13.00 -1.23
CA TYR A 164 -2.33 12.94 -2.70
C TYR A 164 -3.41 12.01 -3.27
N CYS A 165 -3.36 11.76 -4.58
CA CYS A 165 -4.18 10.76 -5.28
C CYS A 165 -5.70 10.84 -5.06
N ASP A 166 -6.23 12.07 -4.93
CA ASP A 166 -7.67 12.32 -4.91
C ASP A 166 -8.35 11.85 -6.22
N ILE A 167 -9.56 11.30 -6.13
CA ILE A 167 -10.35 10.90 -7.31
C ILE A 167 -11.10 12.12 -7.84
N LYS A 168 -10.63 12.66 -8.96
CA LYS A 168 -11.17 13.89 -9.55
C LYS A 168 -12.29 13.60 -10.54
N THR A 169 -13.09 14.61 -10.83
CA THR A 169 -14.15 14.57 -11.86
C THR A 169 -13.62 14.28 -13.27
N THR A 170 -12.34 14.51 -13.52
CA THR A 170 -11.69 14.20 -14.80
C THR A 170 -11.15 12.77 -14.88
N HIS A 171 -11.14 12.02 -13.77
CA HIS A 171 -10.64 10.65 -13.76
C HIS A 171 -11.71 9.67 -14.24
N ALA A 172 -11.33 8.64 -14.97
CA ALA A 172 -12.26 7.61 -15.46
C ALA A 172 -13.01 6.90 -14.31
N GLY A 173 -12.36 6.73 -13.16
CA GLY A 173 -12.94 6.09 -11.98
C GLY A 173 -14.12 6.84 -11.35
N ILE A 174 -14.29 8.14 -11.62
CA ILE A 174 -15.33 8.96 -10.95
C ILE A 174 -16.74 8.40 -11.16
N ASN A 175 -16.99 7.76 -12.31
CA ASN A 175 -18.30 7.22 -12.68
C ASN A 175 -18.83 6.13 -11.73
N PHE A 176 -17.97 5.57 -10.89
CA PHE A 176 -18.33 4.54 -9.91
C PHE A 176 -18.46 5.08 -8.49
N VAL A 177 -18.02 6.31 -8.23
CA VAL A 177 -18.03 6.92 -6.90
C VAL A 177 -19.46 7.28 -6.51
N LYS A 178 -19.87 6.84 -5.32
CA LYS A 178 -21.20 7.08 -4.74
C LYS A 178 -21.13 7.86 -3.45
N SER A 179 -20.12 7.58 -2.62
CA SER A 179 -19.94 8.24 -1.33
C SER A 179 -19.29 9.62 -1.51
N LEU A 180 -19.89 10.64 -0.88
CA LEU A 180 -19.44 12.01 -0.91
C LEU A 180 -19.33 12.57 0.52
N TRP A 181 -18.31 13.38 0.75
CA TRP A 181 -18.10 14.11 2.00
C TRP A 181 -18.27 15.60 1.76
N THR A 182 -18.85 16.30 2.73
CA THR A 182 -18.91 17.77 2.71
C THR A 182 -17.49 18.32 2.68
N SER A 183 -17.18 19.14 1.67
CA SER A 183 -15.85 19.70 1.48
C SER A 183 -15.85 21.23 1.54
N LYS A 184 -14.89 21.81 2.26
CA LYS A 184 -14.66 23.26 2.35
C LYS A 184 -13.28 23.65 1.84
N LYS A 185 -13.16 24.89 1.35
CA LYS A 185 -11.84 25.46 1.00
C LYS A 185 -10.98 25.60 2.26
N LYS A 186 -9.66 25.51 2.12
CA LYS A 186 -8.72 25.57 3.25
C LYS A 186 -8.88 26.82 4.13
N GLU A 187 -9.30 27.95 3.55
CA GLU A 187 -9.51 29.21 4.27
C GLU A 187 -10.76 29.19 5.16
N LYS A 188 -11.67 28.24 4.92
CA LYS A 188 -12.91 28.03 5.69
C LYS A 188 -12.88 26.65 6.35
N TYR A 189 -11.75 26.30 6.95
CA TYR A 189 -11.55 25.02 7.62
C TYR A 189 -12.67 24.75 8.64
N ASP A 190 -13.15 23.52 8.65
CA ASP A 190 -14.16 23.00 9.57
C ASP A 190 -13.75 21.55 9.88
N PRO A 191 -13.58 21.17 11.16
CA PRO A 191 -13.16 19.82 11.54
C PRO A 191 -14.14 18.72 11.09
N GLU A 192 -15.41 19.06 10.83
CA GLU A 192 -16.43 18.10 10.38
C GLU A 192 -16.46 17.94 8.85
N CYS A 193 -15.60 18.66 8.12
CA CYS A 193 -15.55 18.67 6.66
C CYS A 193 -14.16 18.29 6.13
N VAL A 194 -14.12 17.64 4.97
CA VAL A 194 -12.84 17.40 4.28
C VAL A 194 -12.33 18.68 3.63
N VAL A 195 -11.01 18.85 3.53
CA VAL A 195 -10.42 20.04 2.89
C VAL A 195 -10.34 19.84 1.37
N LYS A 196 -10.90 20.77 0.61
CA LYS A 196 -10.94 20.70 -0.86
C LYS A 196 -9.51 20.60 -1.43
N GLY A 197 -9.26 19.54 -2.20
CA GLY A 197 -7.96 19.27 -2.82
C GLY A 197 -6.94 18.60 -1.89
N ARG A 198 -7.33 18.19 -0.69
CA ARG A 198 -6.53 17.38 0.22
C ARG A 198 -7.23 16.04 0.39
N ASN A 199 -6.64 14.97 -0.15
CA ASN A 199 -7.18 13.63 0.06
C ASN A 199 -7.03 13.22 1.53
N GLU A 200 -7.90 12.33 2.03
CA GLU A 200 -7.94 11.91 3.42
C GLU A 200 -8.22 10.41 3.54
N PRO A 201 -7.80 9.73 4.63
CA PRO A 201 -7.98 8.29 4.79
C PRO A 201 -9.45 7.82 4.64
N CYS A 202 -10.42 8.64 5.05
CA CYS A 202 -11.84 8.32 4.92
C CYS A 202 -12.28 8.15 3.44
N LEU A 203 -11.56 8.78 2.50
CA LEU A 203 -11.84 8.70 1.07
C LEU A 203 -11.39 7.36 0.44
N VAL A 204 -10.76 6.46 1.21
CA VAL A 204 -10.49 5.06 0.78
C VAL A 204 -11.77 4.35 0.33
N ARG A 205 -12.92 4.75 0.89
CA ARG A 205 -14.23 4.25 0.49
C ARG A 205 -14.54 4.53 -0.98
N GLN A 206 -14.09 5.66 -1.54
CA GLN A 206 -14.27 5.93 -2.97
C GLN A 206 -13.43 4.99 -3.82
N VAL A 207 -12.18 4.71 -3.43
CA VAL A 207 -11.32 3.71 -4.09
C VAL A 207 -12.01 2.33 -4.11
N LEU A 208 -12.57 1.91 -2.96
CA LEU A 208 -13.34 0.68 -2.84
C LEU A 208 -14.54 0.63 -3.81
N GLU A 209 -15.30 1.72 -3.93
CA GLU A 209 -16.44 1.81 -4.84
C GLU A 209 -16.03 1.69 -6.31
N VAL A 210 -14.93 2.34 -6.69
CA VAL A 210 -14.37 2.19 -8.05
C VAL A 210 -13.91 0.76 -8.31
N VAL A 211 -13.17 0.14 -7.38
CA VAL A 211 -12.72 -1.25 -7.52
C VAL A 211 -13.92 -2.19 -7.66
N ALA A 212 -14.95 -2.07 -6.82
CA ALA A 212 -16.15 -2.90 -6.91
C ALA A 212 -16.88 -2.74 -8.25
N GLY A 213 -17.00 -1.50 -8.74
CA GLY A 213 -17.59 -1.18 -10.03
C GLY A 213 -16.83 -1.77 -11.22
N VAL A 214 -15.51 -1.54 -11.27
CA VAL A 214 -14.61 -2.06 -12.32
C VAL A 214 -14.60 -3.58 -12.37
N LYS A 215 -14.79 -4.25 -11.23
CA LYS A 215 -14.85 -5.71 -11.10
C LYS A 215 -16.19 -6.33 -11.50
N GLY A 216 -17.02 -5.61 -12.25
CA GLY A 216 -18.32 -6.11 -12.73
C GLY A 216 -19.45 -5.86 -11.74
N GLY A 217 -19.35 -4.83 -10.91
CA GLY A 217 -20.39 -4.47 -9.94
C GLY A 217 -20.53 -5.47 -8.80
N LEU A 218 -19.39 -5.99 -8.29
CA LEU A 218 -19.40 -6.90 -7.15
C LEU A 218 -19.97 -6.24 -5.89
N ASP A 219 -20.51 -7.07 -5.00
CA ASP A 219 -20.94 -6.61 -3.68
C ASP A 219 -19.78 -5.95 -2.91
N ILE A 220 -20.00 -4.72 -2.47
CA ILE A 220 -18.97 -3.91 -1.79
C ILE A 220 -18.56 -4.56 -0.46
N GLY A 221 -19.49 -5.21 0.25
CA GLY A 221 -19.19 -5.91 1.50
C GLY A 221 -18.18 -7.04 1.28
N ARG A 222 -18.42 -7.87 0.25
CA ARG A 222 -17.52 -8.96 -0.15
C ARG A 222 -16.16 -8.46 -0.61
N VAL A 223 -16.12 -7.42 -1.46
CA VAL A 223 -14.86 -6.83 -1.94
C VAL A 223 -14.06 -6.26 -0.75
N SER A 224 -14.71 -5.47 0.11
CA SER A 224 -14.09 -4.89 1.29
C SER A 224 -13.50 -5.96 2.22
N LYS A 225 -14.25 -7.03 2.50
CA LYS A 225 -13.78 -8.15 3.33
C LYS A 225 -12.55 -8.83 2.73
N THR A 226 -12.55 -9.04 1.41
CA THR A 226 -11.42 -9.68 0.72
C THR A 226 -10.16 -8.82 0.80
N LEU A 227 -10.28 -7.53 0.46
CA LEU A 227 -9.16 -6.58 0.51
C LEU A 227 -8.63 -6.42 1.93
N TYR A 228 -9.52 -6.32 2.92
CA TYR A 228 -9.15 -6.27 4.34
C TYR A 228 -8.37 -7.53 4.76
N ASN A 229 -8.88 -8.71 4.41
CA ASN A 229 -8.21 -9.96 4.73
C ASN A 229 -6.82 -10.06 4.09
N ASN A 230 -6.65 -9.58 2.84
CA ASN A 230 -5.34 -9.53 2.20
C ASN A 230 -4.36 -8.64 3.00
N THR A 231 -4.79 -7.44 3.38
CA THR A 231 -3.98 -6.51 4.16
C THR A 231 -3.61 -7.11 5.51
N CYS A 232 -4.55 -7.73 6.23
CA CYS A 232 -4.27 -8.39 7.50
C CYS A 232 -3.31 -9.57 7.33
N ARG A 233 -3.49 -10.43 6.32
CA ARG A 233 -2.57 -11.55 6.04
C ARG A 233 -1.11 -11.12 5.90
N VAL A 234 -0.88 -9.95 5.31
CA VAL A 234 0.47 -9.46 5.07
C VAL A 234 1.00 -8.67 6.26
N PHE A 235 0.25 -7.70 6.77
CA PHE A 235 0.76 -6.71 7.73
C PHE A 235 0.28 -6.91 9.17
N PHE A 236 -0.84 -7.62 9.38
CA PHE A 236 -1.46 -7.80 10.69
C PHE A 236 -2.03 -9.22 10.84
N PRO A 237 -1.20 -10.27 10.72
CA PRO A 237 -1.70 -11.65 10.68
C PRO A 237 -2.46 -12.03 11.96
N GLN A 238 -2.11 -11.45 13.10
CA GLN A 238 -2.81 -11.62 14.37
C GLN A 238 -4.27 -11.11 14.37
N ASP A 239 -4.60 -10.15 13.49
CA ASP A 239 -5.95 -9.57 13.44
C ASP A 239 -6.94 -10.52 12.73
N LEU A 240 -6.45 -11.51 11.95
CA LEU A 240 -7.29 -12.50 11.27
C LEU A 240 -7.94 -13.48 12.25
N ASP A 241 -7.19 -13.93 13.26
CA ASP A 241 -7.65 -14.91 14.25
C ASP A 241 -8.76 -14.31 15.12
N SER A 242 -8.61 -13.03 15.51
CA SER A 242 -9.63 -12.32 16.29
C SER A 242 -10.98 -12.14 15.58
N VAL A 243 -11.01 -12.09 14.23
CA VAL A 243 -12.27 -12.02 13.47
C VAL A 243 -12.95 -13.39 13.39
N ALA A 244 -12.16 -14.48 13.31
CA ALA A 244 -12.69 -15.84 13.39
C ALA A 244 -13.25 -16.13 14.80
N ASP A 245 -12.53 -15.72 15.85
CA ASP A 245 -12.95 -15.89 17.24
C ASP A 245 -14.21 -15.07 17.58
N ALA A 246 -14.31 -13.82 17.09
CA ALA A 246 -15.50 -12.98 17.29
C ALA A 246 -16.77 -13.55 16.63
N LEU A 247 -16.61 -14.27 15.51
CA LEU A 247 -17.72 -14.96 14.83
C LEU A 247 -18.15 -16.22 15.59
N LEU A 248 -17.23 -16.92 16.26
CA LEU A 248 -17.52 -18.08 17.10
C LEU A 248 -18.18 -17.68 18.43
N SER A 249 -17.83 -16.53 19.00
CA SER A 249 -18.46 -16.00 20.22
C SER A 249 -19.83 -15.36 20.00
N GLY A 250 -20.27 -15.18 18.74
CA GLY A 250 -21.52 -14.50 18.36
C GLY A 250 -22.68 -15.42 17.94
N GLY A 251 -22.60 -16.73 18.17
CA GLY A 251 -23.71 -17.67 17.95
C GLY A 251 -24.87 -17.42 18.94
N PRO A 252 -26.13 -17.71 18.56
CA PRO A 252 -27.30 -17.30 19.33
C PRO A 252 -27.26 -17.91 20.72
N SER A 253 -27.42 -17.07 21.75
CA SER A 253 -27.86 -17.53 23.06
C SER A 253 -29.23 -18.16 22.89
N SER A 254 -29.27 -19.49 22.78
CA SER A 254 -30.48 -20.27 22.92
C SER A 254 -31.01 -20.05 24.34
N SER A 255 -32.08 -19.27 24.44
CA SER A 255 -32.97 -19.26 25.59
C SER A 255 -33.67 -20.61 25.69
N ILE A 256 -33.32 -21.41 26.71
CA ILE A 256 -34.06 -22.52 27.35
C ILE A 256 -33.35 -22.69 28.72
N ASP A 257 -33.92 -22.56 29.92
CA ASP A 257 -35.26 -22.35 30.49
C ASP A 257 -35.14 -21.36 31.68
#